data_AF-A0A2H1IJ77-F1
#
_entry.id   AF-A0A2H1IJ77-F1
#
_cell.length_a   1.000
_cell.length_b   1.000
_cell.length_c   1.000
_cell.angle_alpha   90.00
_cell.angle_beta   90.00
_cell.angle_gamma   90.00
#
_symmetry.space_group_name_H-M   'P 1'
#
loop_
_entity.id
_entity.type
_entity.pdbx_description
1 polymer ?
#
loop_
_entity_poly.entity_id
_entity_poly.type
_entity_poly.pdbx_seq_one_letter_code
_entity_poly.pdbx_strand_id
1 'polypeptide(L)'
;MRAIWSGTVAFGLVSVPVKLYSATRSHDISLHQVHDEDGGRIRYQRRCEVCEKKIDYDHIDKAYDDGEDTVVITDEDLKAMPAEEEKEIEVVQFVPDEQIDPMMFEKSYYLEPASKNPKAYALLRETLEEAGRTAIVTFALRSRTRLAALRVRDDVIVLQTMLWADEIRSSDGVSSGGEAKISARERKMARSLVDQFSEDFEPEQFVDEYQEQLRTLIEEKLEHGDAIDTDATFGDVDEGEAEGGDVIDLMEALKRSVDERRKSAPKKSGSSSKSSSSKKASGGRSAGKKRAGATSKAESSAKPSAKKGSAKKGSSKTGAEKKASAKKGSATKAFARKGSSEAEGSSTKKSPAKSKKSA
;
A
#
# COMPACT_ATOMS: atom_id res chain seq x y z
N MET A 1 21.17 -8.94 -6.77
CA MET A 1 19.77 -8.74 -6.32
C MET A 1 19.76 -8.50 -4.81
N ARG A 2 18.83 -7.70 -4.27
CA ARG A 2 18.62 -7.52 -2.82
C ARG A 2 17.25 -8.07 -2.44
N ALA A 3 17.18 -8.87 -1.37
CA ALA A 3 15.93 -9.39 -0.85
C ALA A 3 15.06 -8.23 -0.33
N ILE A 4 13.78 -8.22 -0.73
CA ILE A 4 12.80 -7.20 -0.36
C ILE A 4 12.03 -7.64 0.89
N TRP A 5 11.85 -8.95 1.07
CA TRP A 5 11.14 -9.58 2.17
C TRP A 5 11.74 -10.97 2.44
N SER A 6 11.56 -11.48 3.65
CA SER A 6 12.01 -12.82 4.05
C SER A 6 11.05 -13.39 5.08
N GLY A 7 10.71 -14.66 4.92
CA GLY A 7 9.69 -15.32 5.74
C GLY A 7 9.53 -16.79 5.32
N THR A 8 8.32 -17.31 5.41
CA THR A 8 8.01 -18.73 5.22
C THR A 8 6.84 -18.90 4.25
N VAL A 9 6.86 -19.91 3.39
CA VAL A 9 5.63 -20.41 2.74
C VAL A 9 5.05 -21.52 3.61
N ALA A 10 3.79 -21.36 4.03
CA ALA A 10 3.03 -22.34 4.79
C ALA A 10 2.04 -23.07 3.89
N PHE A 11 2.23 -24.38 3.77
CA PHE A 11 1.31 -25.29 3.09
C PHE A 11 0.84 -26.37 4.07
N GLY A 12 -0.15 -26.02 4.89
CA GLY A 12 -0.80 -26.89 5.87
C GLY A 12 0.12 -27.36 7.02
N LEU A 13 0.95 -28.36 6.75
CA LEU A 13 1.95 -28.90 7.68
C LEU A 13 3.40 -28.74 7.17
N VAL A 14 3.59 -28.21 5.96
CA VAL A 14 4.91 -27.95 5.36
C VAL A 14 5.23 -26.47 5.50
N SER A 15 6.43 -26.18 6.01
CA SER A 15 6.97 -24.84 6.22
C SER A 15 8.27 -24.69 5.42
N VAL A 16 8.30 -23.73 4.49
CA VAL A 16 9.43 -23.51 3.57
C VAL A 16 10.00 -22.10 3.75
N PRO A 17 11.15 -21.92 4.42
CA PRO A 17 11.80 -20.62 4.56
C PRO A 17 12.26 -20.07 3.21
N VAL A 18 11.90 -18.83 2.89
CA VAL A 18 12.14 -18.18 1.58
C VAL A 18 12.54 -16.70 1.69
N LYS A 19 13.19 -16.19 0.64
CA LYS A 19 13.44 -14.75 0.41
C LYS A 19 12.75 -14.31 -0.88
N LEU A 20 12.16 -13.12 -0.84
CA LEU A 20 11.46 -12.50 -1.96
C LEU A 20 12.37 -11.48 -2.67
N TYR A 21 12.50 -11.58 -3.99
CA TYR A 21 13.22 -10.63 -4.84
C TYR A 21 12.32 -10.11 -5.96
N SER A 22 12.47 -8.85 -6.38
CA SER A 22 11.74 -8.34 -7.55
C SER A 22 12.16 -9.10 -8.80
N ALA A 23 11.19 -9.66 -9.55
CA ALA A 23 11.46 -10.25 -10.86
C ALA A 23 11.53 -9.17 -11.95
N THR A 24 10.87 -8.02 -11.74
CA THR A 24 10.91 -6.86 -12.64
C THR A 24 11.84 -5.77 -12.13
N ARG A 25 12.37 -4.98 -13.07
CA ARG A 25 13.14 -3.76 -12.88
C ARG A 25 12.69 -2.76 -13.95
N SER A 26 12.55 -1.48 -13.62
CA SER A 26 12.38 -0.43 -14.64
C SER A 26 13.74 -0.04 -15.22
N HIS A 27 13.76 0.21 -16.52
CA HIS A 27 14.92 0.64 -17.31
C HIS A 27 14.96 2.15 -17.56
N ASP A 28 14.06 2.89 -16.90
CA ASP A 28 13.89 4.33 -17.08
C ASP A 28 15.12 5.13 -16.63
N ILE A 29 15.47 6.15 -17.41
CA ILE A 29 16.48 7.13 -17.03
C ILE A 29 15.91 8.03 -15.91
N SER A 30 16.55 7.95 -14.73
CA SER A 30 16.20 8.76 -13.57
C SER A 30 16.66 10.22 -13.74
N LEU A 31 15.73 11.09 -14.11
CA LEU A 31 15.98 12.54 -14.17
C LEU A 31 15.80 13.19 -12.79
N HIS A 32 16.57 14.26 -12.53
CA HIS A 32 16.44 15.08 -11.34
C HIS A 32 15.80 16.43 -11.69
N GLN A 33 14.95 16.94 -10.79
CA GLN A 33 14.39 18.29 -10.94
C GLN A 33 15.44 19.33 -10.55
N VAL A 34 15.71 20.23 -11.48
CA VAL A 34 16.53 21.43 -11.30
C VAL A 34 15.68 22.66 -11.55
N HIS A 35 16.07 23.78 -10.96
CA HIS A 35 15.55 25.10 -11.28
C HIS A 35 16.05 25.53 -12.67
N ASP A 36 15.20 26.22 -13.42
CA ASP A 36 15.38 26.46 -14.86
C ASP A 36 16.29 27.66 -15.19
N GLU A 37 16.47 28.61 -14.28
CA GLU A 37 17.36 29.76 -14.47
C GLU A 37 18.85 29.45 -14.19
N ASP A 38 19.14 28.58 -13.21
CA ASP A 38 20.50 28.35 -12.69
C ASP A 38 20.94 26.87 -12.64
N GLY A 39 20.04 25.93 -12.95
CA GLY A 39 20.32 24.50 -12.83
C GLY A 39 20.40 23.97 -11.39
N GLY A 40 20.01 24.74 -10.38
CA GLY A 40 20.10 24.36 -8.96
C GLY A 40 19.16 23.20 -8.60
N ARG A 41 19.63 22.21 -7.84
CA ARG A 41 18.85 21.00 -7.52
C ARG A 41 17.68 21.30 -6.57
N ILE A 42 16.45 21.03 -7.01
CA ILE A 42 15.25 21.26 -6.20
C ILE A 42 15.19 20.28 -5.00
N ARG A 43 14.77 20.81 -3.85
CA ARG A 43 14.55 20.08 -2.58
C ARG A 43 13.20 20.47 -2.00
N TYR A 44 12.40 19.49 -1.57
CA TYR A 44 11.10 19.74 -0.92
C TYR A 44 11.24 19.79 0.61
N GLN A 45 10.51 20.70 1.25
CA GLN A 45 10.37 20.75 2.70
C GLN A 45 8.94 20.41 3.11
N ARG A 46 8.76 19.65 4.19
CA ARG A 46 7.45 19.36 4.78
C ARG A 46 7.18 20.37 5.88
N ARG A 47 6.06 21.11 5.79
CA ARG A 47 5.69 22.17 6.73
C ARG A 47 4.30 21.88 7.32
N CYS A 48 4.14 22.03 8.63
CA CYS A 48 2.82 21.94 9.25
C CYS A 48 2.06 23.26 9.09
N GLU A 49 0.80 23.22 8.65
CA GLU A 49 -0.04 24.40 8.46
C GLU A 49 -0.42 25.07 9.80
N VAL A 50 -0.57 24.29 10.88
CA VAL A 50 -1.05 24.79 12.19
C VAL A 50 0.04 25.51 12.98
N CYS A 51 1.29 25.04 12.90
CA CYS A 51 2.41 25.61 13.65
C CYS A 51 3.47 26.30 12.77
N GLU A 52 3.30 26.27 11.45
CA GLU A 52 4.14 26.94 10.45
C GLU A 52 5.64 26.55 10.45
N LYS A 53 5.99 25.42 11.08
CA LYS A 53 7.36 24.88 11.15
C LYS A 53 7.61 23.78 10.13
N LYS A 54 8.88 23.64 9.71
CA LYS A 54 9.40 22.41 9.07
C LYS A 54 9.21 21.24 10.04
N ILE A 55 8.76 20.09 9.52
CA ILE A 55 8.56 18.85 10.29
C ILE A 55 9.40 17.74 9.65
N ASP A 56 10.21 17.07 10.47
CA ASP A 56 11.01 15.92 10.06
C ASP A 56 10.16 14.64 10.02
N TYR A 57 10.59 13.64 9.24
CA TYR A 57 9.73 12.52 8.83
C TYR A 57 9.17 11.70 10.00
N ASP A 58 9.96 11.54 11.06
CA ASP A 58 9.61 10.76 12.26
C ASP A 58 8.57 11.46 13.16
N HIS A 59 8.06 12.62 12.75
CA HIS A 59 7.02 13.41 13.43
C HIS A 59 5.79 13.64 12.51
N ILE A 60 5.55 12.71 11.57
CA ILE A 60 4.43 12.76 10.62
C ILE A 60 3.60 11.48 10.75
N ASP A 61 2.63 11.51 11.68
CA ASP A 61 1.55 10.53 11.75
C ASP A 61 0.61 10.64 10.53
N LYS A 62 -0.23 9.62 10.35
CA LYS A 62 -1.25 9.60 9.28
C LYS A 62 -2.58 10.05 9.87
N ALA A 63 -3.48 10.56 9.05
CA ALA A 63 -4.84 10.88 9.47
C ALA A 63 -5.86 10.34 8.45
N TYR A 64 -7.02 9.96 8.97
CA TYR A 64 -8.22 9.71 8.19
C TYR A 64 -9.25 10.79 8.54
N ASP A 65 -9.95 11.30 7.53
CA ASP A 65 -10.96 12.34 7.65
C ASP A 65 -12.20 11.88 6.87
N ASP A 66 -13.37 11.83 7.52
CA ASP A 66 -14.65 11.54 6.86
C ASP A 66 -15.45 12.80 6.49
N GLY A 67 -14.93 13.99 6.85
CA GLY A 67 -15.55 15.28 6.64
C GLY A 67 -16.42 15.78 7.81
N GLU A 68 -16.64 14.97 8.85
CA GLU A 68 -17.20 15.42 10.14
C GLU A 68 -16.18 15.28 11.29
N ASP A 69 -15.43 14.18 11.36
CA ASP A 69 -14.39 13.91 12.37
C ASP A 69 -13.04 13.48 11.73
N THR A 70 -11.94 14.03 12.25
CA THR A 70 -10.57 13.65 11.84
C THR A 70 -9.89 12.76 12.88
N VAL A 71 -9.51 11.55 12.49
CA VAL A 71 -8.84 10.56 13.35
C VAL A 71 -7.37 10.44 12.96
N VAL A 72 -6.47 10.73 13.89
CA VAL A 72 -5.03 10.45 13.74
C VAL A 72 -4.79 8.96 13.95
N ILE A 73 -4.02 8.36 13.06
CA ILE A 73 -3.58 6.97 13.07
C ILE A 73 -2.07 6.98 13.25
N THR A 74 -1.62 6.64 14.45
CA THR A 74 -0.20 6.66 14.78
C THR A 74 0.53 5.47 14.18
N ASP A 75 1.86 5.58 14.14
CA ASP A 75 2.69 4.46 13.76
C ASP A 75 2.68 3.32 14.81
N GLU A 76 2.12 3.51 16.01
CA GLU A 76 1.86 2.43 16.99
C GLU A 76 0.55 1.70 16.70
N ASP A 77 -0.53 2.43 16.34
CA ASP A 77 -1.83 1.85 15.96
C ASP A 77 -1.70 0.91 14.75
N LEU A 78 -0.83 1.26 13.80
CA LEU A 78 -0.54 0.41 12.63
C LEU A 78 0.21 -0.87 13.01
N LYS A 79 1.18 -0.79 13.93
CA LYS A 79 1.96 -1.95 14.39
C LYS A 79 1.13 -2.91 15.25
N ALA A 80 0.03 -2.44 15.85
CA ALA A 80 -0.93 -3.26 16.56
C ALA A 80 -1.90 -4.04 15.63
N MET A 81 -1.81 -3.88 14.31
CA MET A 81 -2.63 -4.64 13.36
C MET A 81 -2.02 -6.03 13.12
N PRO A 82 -2.81 -7.13 13.19
CA PRO A 82 -2.30 -8.50 13.00
C PRO A 82 -1.54 -8.72 11.68
N ALA A 83 -1.87 -7.96 10.64
CA ALA A 83 -1.23 -7.98 9.33
C ALA A 83 0.25 -7.52 9.30
N GLU A 84 0.83 -7.05 10.41
CA GLU A 84 2.27 -6.77 10.54
C GLU A 84 3.07 -7.94 11.14
N GLU A 85 2.45 -8.81 11.93
CA GLU A 85 3.16 -9.83 12.72
C GLU A 85 3.51 -11.09 11.89
N GLU A 86 2.66 -11.46 10.94
CA GLU A 86 2.76 -12.72 10.18
C GLU A 86 3.71 -12.61 8.97
N LYS A 87 4.98 -12.99 9.16
CA LYS A 87 5.98 -13.13 8.08
C LYS A 87 5.85 -14.46 7.34
N GLU A 88 4.62 -14.77 6.96
CA GLU A 88 4.21 -16.03 6.34
C GLU A 88 3.45 -15.75 5.03
N ILE A 89 3.56 -16.70 4.09
CA ILE A 89 2.80 -16.79 2.86
C ILE A 89 1.90 -18.02 3.04
N GLU A 90 0.64 -17.78 3.43
CA GLU A 90 -0.36 -18.83 3.62
C GLU A 90 -0.92 -19.26 2.26
N VAL A 91 -0.91 -20.57 1.98
CA VAL A 91 -1.57 -21.13 0.79
C VAL A 91 -3.06 -21.35 1.06
N VAL A 92 -3.90 -20.49 0.50
CA VAL A 92 -5.37 -20.49 0.69
C VAL A 92 -6.04 -21.58 -0.15
N GLN A 93 -5.69 -21.68 -1.43
CA GLN A 93 -6.28 -22.65 -2.38
C GLN A 93 -5.40 -22.84 -3.62
N PHE A 94 -5.72 -23.86 -4.43
CA PHE A 94 -5.10 -24.09 -5.75
C PHE A 94 -6.15 -23.97 -6.85
N VAL A 95 -5.83 -23.23 -7.91
CA VAL A 95 -6.70 -22.99 -9.07
C VAL A 95 -5.97 -23.36 -10.36
N PRO A 96 -6.66 -23.76 -11.44
CA PRO A 96 -6.06 -23.77 -12.76
C PRO A 96 -5.87 -22.33 -13.26
N ASP A 97 -4.75 -22.06 -13.91
CA ASP A 97 -4.30 -20.70 -14.26
C ASP A 97 -5.33 -19.93 -15.13
N GLU A 98 -6.11 -20.65 -15.95
CA GLU A 98 -7.22 -20.12 -16.77
C GLU A 98 -8.34 -19.42 -15.97
N GLN A 99 -8.42 -19.65 -14.65
CA GLN A 99 -9.42 -18.99 -13.78
C GLN A 99 -8.94 -17.64 -13.22
N ILE A 100 -7.67 -17.27 -13.43
CA ILE A 100 -7.13 -15.99 -12.99
C ILE A 100 -7.14 -15.03 -14.18
N ASP A 101 -7.97 -13.98 -14.10
CA ASP A 101 -7.98 -12.93 -15.11
C ASP A 101 -6.60 -12.22 -15.12
N PRO A 102 -5.91 -12.07 -16.27
CA PRO A 102 -4.65 -11.33 -16.34
C PRO A 102 -4.71 -9.92 -15.77
N MET A 103 -5.88 -9.27 -15.76
CA MET A 103 -6.10 -7.96 -15.12
C MET A 103 -5.94 -7.97 -13.59
N MET A 104 -5.98 -9.14 -12.94
CA MET A 104 -5.72 -9.27 -11.50
C MET A 104 -4.24 -9.14 -11.17
N PHE A 105 -3.31 -9.34 -12.10
CA PHE A 105 -1.89 -9.41 -11.80
C PHE A 105 -1.21 -8.03 -11.70
N GLU A 106 -0.45 -7.82 -10.61
CA GLU A 106 0.51 -6.74 -10.46
C GLU A 106 1.96 -7.26 -10.69
N LYS A 107 2.81 -7.22 -9.65
CA LYS A 107 4.27 -7.33 -9.72
C LYS A 107 4.73 -8.75 -9.45
N SER A 108 5.61 -9.24 -10.31
CA SER A 108 6.25 -10.54 -10.18
C SER A 108 7.49 -10.47 -9.28
N TYR A 109 7.67 -11.51 -8.48
CA TYR A 109 8.77 -11.71 -7.56
C TYR A 109 9.29 -13.14 -7.65
N TYR A 110 10.60 -13.34 -7.53
CA TYR A 110 11.21 -14.66 -7.38
C TYR A 110 11.34 -15.03 -5.90
N LEU A 111 11.07 -16.29 -5.57
CA LEU A 111 11.30 -16.87 -4.25
C LEU A 111 12.58 -17.72 -4.27
N GLU A 112 13.59 -17.34 -3.48
CA GLU A 112 14.81 -18.13 -3.21
C GLU A 112 14.62 -18.95 -1.91
N PRO A 113 15.04 -20.23 -1.83
CA PRO A 113 15.08 -20.93 -0.55
C PRO A 113 16.04 -20.26 0.45
N ALA A 114 15.54 -19.88 1.62
CA ALA A 114 16.36 -19.30 2.70
C ALA A 114 17.04 -20.36 3.57
N SER A 115 16.57 -21.62 3.52
CA SER A 115 17.06 -22.73 4.33
C SER A 115 18.34 -23.37 3.77
N LYS A 116 19.27 -23.74 4.67
CA LYS A 116 20.48 -24.53 4.32
C LYS A 116 20.18 -25.91 3.71
N ASN A 117 18.94 -26.38 3.84
CA ASN A 117 18.43 -27.58 3.17
C ASN A 117 17.36 -27.14 2.16
N PRO A 118 17.59 -27.28 0.84
CA PRO A 118 16.63 -26.86 -0.19
C PRO A 118 15.50 -27.87 -0.41
N LYS A 119 15.54 -29.07 0.20
CA LYS A 119 14.59 -30.16 -0.11
C LYS A 119 13.12 -29.77 0.04
N ALA A 120 12.77 -28.93 1.01
CA ALA A 120 11.39 -28.48 1.21
C ALA A 120 10.90 -27.53 0.09
N TYR A 121 11.81 -26.69 -0.45
CA TYR A 121 11.55 -25.82 -1.59
C TYR A 121 11.47 -26.62 -2.90
N ALA A 122 12.42 -27.55 -3.13
CA ALA A 122 12.40 -28.43 -4.30
C ALA A 122 11.12 -29.26 -4.35
N LEU A 123 10.72 -29.87 -3.23
CA LEU A 123 9.46 -30.62 -3.13
C LEU A 123 8.23 -29.74 -3.41
N LEU A 124 8.17 -28.52 -2.87
CA LEU A 124 7.06 -27.59 -3.14
C LEU A 124 6.99 -27.23 -4.63
N ARG A 125 8.15 -26.95 -5.26
CA ARG A 125 8.26 -26.66 -6.69
C ARG A 125 7.80 -27.84 -7.54
N GLU A 126 8.39 -29.02 -7.33
CA GLU A 126 8.05 -30.25 -8.04
C GLU A 126 6.54 -30.57 -7.90
N THR A 127 5.96 -30.41 -6.70
CA THR A 127 4.53 -30.64 -6.46
C THR A 127 3.63 -29.65 -7.22
N LEU A 128 4.01 -28.37 -7.30
CA LEU A 128 3.27 -27.35 -8.05
C LEU A 128 3.33 -27.59 -9.57
N GLU A 129 4.50 -27.98 -10.06
CA GLU A 129 4.78 -28.28 -11.47
C GLU A 129 4.03 -29.55 -11.93
N GLU A 130 4.08 -30.64 -11.15
CA GLU A 130 3.30 -31.86 -11.40
C GLU A 130 1.77 -31.62 -11.32
N ALA A 131 1.31 -30.73 -10.43
CA ALA A 131 -0.10 -30.44 -10.26
C ALA A 131 -0.69 -29.60 -11.42
N GLY A 132 0.12 -28.79 -12.09
CA GLY A 132 -0.33 -27.83 -13.10
C GLY A 132 -1.33 -26.81 -12.54
N ARG A 133 -1.03 -26.24 -11.36
CA ARG A 133 -1.90 -25.28 -10.65
C ARG A 133 -1.13 -24.11 -10.07
N THR A 134 -1.65 -22.91 -10.25
CA THR A 134 -1.31 -21.76 -9.42
C THR A 134 -1.93 -21.91 -8.03
N ALA A 135 -1.10 -21.73 -6.99
CA ALA A 135 -1.56 -21.53 -5.63
C ALA A 135 -1.97 -20.06 -5.43
N ILE A 136 -3.18 -19.82 -4.91
CA ILE A 136 -3.59 -18.51 -4.40
C ILE A 136 -3.13 -18.40 -2.95
N VAL A 137 -2.39 -17.33 -2.64
CA VAL A 137 -1.73 -17.14 -1.35
C VAL A 137 -2.01 -15.77 -0.76
N THR A 138 -1.98 -15.67 0.57
CA THR A 138 -2.09 -14.41 1.32
C THR A 138 -0.83 -14.20 2.16
N PHE A 139 -0.30 -12.96 2.17
CA PHE A 139 0.94 -12.64 2.89
C PHE A 139 1.04 -11.15 3.25
N ALA A 140 1.81 -10.85 4.30
CA ALA A 140 2.08 -9.47 4.73
C ALA A 140 3.26 -8.85 3.96
N LEU A 141 3.04 -7.72 3.27
CA LEU A 141 4.09 -6.96 2.59
C LEU A 141 3.91 -5.45 2.80
N ARG A 142 4.79 -4.86 3.64
CA ARG A 142 4.80 -3.43 4.02
C ARG A 142 3.48 -3.00 4.68
N SER A 143 3.26 -3.45 5.92
CA SER A 143 2.08 -3.18 6.77
C SER A 143 0.70 -3.43 6.15
N ARG A 144 0.62 -4.32 5.14
CA ARG A 144 -0.63 -4.72 4.48
C ARG A 144 -0.59 -6.18 4.05
N THR A 145 -1.68 -6.90 4.29
CA THR A 145 -1.96 -8.19 3.64
C THR A 145 -2.19 -7.97 2.15
N ARG A 146 -1.60 -8.82 1.32
CA ARG A 146 -1.84 -8.88 -0.13
C ARG A 146 -2.28 -10.28 -0.55
N LEU A 147 -3.13 -10.32 -1.56
CA LEU A 147 -3.38 -11.51 -2.36
C LEU A 147 -2.22 -11.69 -3.35
N ALA A 148 -1.89 -12.94 -3.69
CA ALA A 148 -0.93 -13.26 -4.74
C ALA A 148 -1.19 -14.63 -5.36
N ALA A 149 -0.65 -14.80 -6.57
CA ALA A 149 -0.49 -16.08 -7.24
C ALA A 149 0.94 -16.61 -7.02
N LEU A 150 1.08 -17.88 -6.67
CA LEU A 150 2.35 -18.57 -6.51
C LEU A 150 2.37 -19.78 -7.47
N ARG A 151 3.29 -19.76 -8.44
CA ARG A 151 3.42 -20.77 -9.49
C ARG A 151 4.89 -21.03 -9.84
N VAL A 152 5.18 -22.11 -10.55
CA VAL A 152 6.54 -22.43 -11.02
C VAL A 152 6.76 -21.81 -12.41
N ARG A 153 7.97 -21.30 -12.65
CA ARG A 153 8.44 -20.85 -13.96
C ARG A 153 9.96 -20.96 -14.01
N ASP A 154 10.50 -21.52 -15.08
CA ASP A 154 11.95 -21.55 -15.36
C ASP A 154 12.79 -22.13 -14.18
N ASP A 155 12.36 -23.29 -13.64
CA ASP A 155 12.94 -23.99 -12.47
C ASP A 155 12.84 -23.22 -11.12
N VAL A 156 12.13 -22.09 -11.06
CA VAL A 156 12.00 -21.22 -9.87
C VAL A 156 10.53 -20.99 -9.50
N ILE A 157 10.22 -20.86 -8.20
CA ILE A 157 8.89 -20.43 -7.75
C ILE A 157 8.77 -18.91 -7.89
N VAL A 158 7.77 -18.46 -8.65
CA VAL A 158 7.38 -17.07 -8.85
C VAL A 158 6.15 -16.75 -8.01
N LEU A 159 6.21 -15.67 -7.23
CA LEU A 159 5.06 -15.07 -6.56
C LEU A 159 4.71 -13.77 -7.29
N GLN A 160 3.49 -13.65 -7.82
CA GLN A 160 2.99 -12.44 -8.48
C GLN A 160 1.86 -11.84 -7.64
N THR A 161 2.01 -10.61 -7.14
CA THR A 161 0.96 -9.97 -6.34
C THR A 161 -0.29 -9.73 -7.18
N MET A 162 -1.45 -9.78 -6.54
CA MET A 162 -2.74 -9.63 -7.18
C MET A 162 -3.53 -8.47 -6.56
N LEU A 163 -4.32 -7.80 -7.39
CA LEU A 163 -5.39 -6.90 -6.97
C LEU A 163 -6.53 -7.70 -6.32
N TRP A 164 -7.21 -7.07 -5.37
CA TRP A 164 -8.46 -7.60 -4.83
C TRP A 164 -9.61 -7.37 -5.83
N ALA A 165 -10.67 -8.19 -5.72
CA ALA A 165 -11.77 -8.16 -6.70
C ALA A 165 -12.57 -6.84 -6.70
N ASP A 166 -12.51 -6.08 -5.60
CA ASP A 166 -13.11 -4.74 -5.44
C ASP A 166 -12.19 -3.59 -5.89
N GLU A 167 -10.89 -3.83 -6.08
CA GLU A 167 -9.98 -2.86 -6.73
C GLU A 167 -10.19 -2.84 -8.25
N ILE A 168 -10.74 -3.91 -8.83
CA ILE A 168 -11.04 -4.03 -10.26
C ILE A 168 -12.41 -3.39 -10.57
N ARG A 169 -12.40 -2.38 -11.45
CA ARG A 169 -13.62 -1.65 -11.84
C ARG A 169 -14.48 -2.49 -12.78
N SER A 170 -15.79 -2.56 -12.50
CA SER A 170 -16.74 -3.20 -13.42
C SER A 170 -16.81 -2.51 -14.79
N SER A 171 -17.03 -3.31 -15.82
CA SER A 171 -17.25 -2.87 -17.20
C SER A 171 -18.68 -2.40 -17.49
N ASP A 172 -19.62 -2.45 -16.52
CA ASP A 172 -21.03 -2.06 -16.70
C ASP A 172 -21.24 -0.64 -17.26
N GLY A 173 -20.31 0.27 -17.02
CA GLY A 173 -20.31 1.64 -17.56
C GLY A 173 -19.69 1.79 -18.96
N VAL A 174 -19.06 0.74 -19.50
CA VAL A 174 -18.36 0.76 -20.78
C VAL A 174 -19.33 0.34 -21.89
N SER A 175 -19.81 1.32 -22.67
CA SER A 175 -20.69 1.04 -23.80
C SER A 175 -20.00 0.15 -24.85
N SER A 176 -20.52 -1.06 -25.05
CA SER A 176 -20.08 -2.01 -26.07
C SER A 176 -20.49 -1.63 -27.51
N GLY A 177 -21.06 -0.45 -27.72
CA GLY A 177 -21.58 0.01 -29.01
C GLY A 177 -22.96 -0.54 -29.40
N GLY A 178 -23.51 -1.48 -28.62
CA GLY A 178 -24.78 -2.16 -28.89
C GLY A 178 -24.68 -3.27 -29.95
N GLU A 179 -25.81 -3.90 -30.28
CA GLU A 179 -25.87 -5.04 -31.21
C GLU A 179 -25.70 -4.63 -32.69
N ALA A 180 -24.46 -4.31 -33.09
CA ALA A 180 -24.10 -4.08 -34.48
C ALA A 180 -24.19 -5.38 -35.31
N LYS A 181 -24.94 -5.35 -36.42
CA LYS A 181 -25.15 -6.52 -37.30
C LYS A 181 -24.00 -6.71 -38.28
N ILE A 182 -22.94 -7.38 -37.84
CA ILE A 182 -21.76 -7.73 -38.66
C ILE A 182 -22.11 -8.85 -39.66
N SER A 183 -21.92 -8.62 -40.97
CA SER A 183 -22.15 -9.65 -42.00
C SER A 183 -21.04 -10.70 -42.05
N ALA A 184 -21.35 -11.85 -42.67
CA ALA A 184 -20.37 -12.91 -42.91
C ALA A 184 -19.22 -12.47 -43.85
N ARG A 185 -19.45 -11.50 -44.75
CA ARG A 185 -18.42 -10.99 -45.67
C ARG A 185 -17.44 -10.08 -44.94
N GLU A 186 -17.92 -9.18 -44.10
CA GLU A 186 -17.09 -8.32 -43.25
C GLU A 186 -16.28 -9.16 -42.26
N ARG A 187 -16.93 -10.13 -41.58
CA ARG A 187 -16.24 -11.05 -40.66
C ARG A 187 -15.15 -11.86 -41.36
N LYS A 188 -15.36 -12.31 -42.61
CA LYS A 188 -14.32 -13.00 -43.38
C LYS A 188 -13.16 -12.06 -43.76
N MET A 189 -13.46 -10.85 -44.20
CA MET A 189 -12.44 -9.85 -44.56
C MET A 189 -11.60 -9.44 -43.34
N ALA A 190 -12.25 -9.13 -42.21
CA ALA A 190 -11.57 -8.82 -40.95
C ALA A 190 -10.71 -9.98 -40.47
N ARG A 191 -11.20 -11.23 -40.56
CA ARG A 191 -10.38 -12.40 -40.23
C ARG A 191 -9.15 -12.49 -41.12
N SER A 192 -9.28 -12.34 -42.45
CA SER A 192 -8.12 -12.37 -43.34
C SER A 192 -7.13 -11.22 -43.11
N LEU A 193 -7.52 -10.11 -42.49
CA LEU A 193 -6.58 -9.08 -42.01
C LEU A 193 -5.85 -9.55 -40.75
N VAL A 194 -6.55 -10.13 -39.77
CA VAL A 194 -5.91 -10.75 -38.58
C VAL A 194 -4.94 -11.86 -39.00
N ASP A 195 -5.35 -12.75 -39.89
CA ASP A 195 -4.51 -13.83 -40.43
C ASP A 195 -3.27 -13.30 -41.20
N GLN A 196 -3.26 -12.03 -41.64
CA GLN A 196 -2.12 -11.36 -42.30
C GLN A 196 -1.19 -10.60 -41.33
N PHE A 197 -1.66 -10.27 -40.13
CA PHE A 197 -0.89 -9.61 -39.06
C PHE A 197 -0.68 -10.52 -37.85
N SER A 198 -0.73 -11.85 -38.06
CA SER A 198 -0.48 -12.86 -37.03
C SER A 198 0.94 -13.40 -37.16
N GLU A 199 1.81 -13.00 -36.23
CA GLU A 199 3.22 -13.41 -36.13
C GLU A 199 3.51 -13.87 -34.69
N ASP A 200 4.58 -14.64 -34.48
CA ASP A 200 4.97 -15.11 -33.15
C ASP A 200 5.55 -13.95 -32.31
N PHE A 201 5.14 -13.83 -31.05
CA PHE A 201 5.55 -12.73 -30.19
C PHE A 201 6.93 -12.97 -29.57
N GLU A 202 7.97 -12.39 -30.19
CA GLU A 202 9.33 -12.32 -29.65
C GLU A 202 9.55 -10.98 -28.92
N PRO A 203 9.58 -10.95 -27.56
CA PRO A 203 9.66 -9.70 -26.81
C PRO A 203 10.93 -8.89 -27.08
N GLU A 204 12.01 -9.58 -27.48
CA GLU A 204 13.35 -9.02 -27.71
C GLU A 204 13.44 -8.15 -28.97
N GLN A 205 12.42 -8.21 -29.85
CA GLN A 205 12.31 -7.32 -31.02
C GLN A 205 11.75 -5.93 -30.66
N PHE A 206 11.13 -5.76 -29.49
CA PHE A 206 10.44 -4.54 -29.10
C PHE A 206 11.35 -3.66 -28.21
N VAL A 207 11.81 -2.54 -28.76
CA VAL A 207 12.70 -1.59 -28.08
C VAL A 207 11.93 -0.33 -27.66
N ASP A 208 12.31 0.24 -26.51
CA ASP A 208 11.77 1.51 -26.03
C ASP A 208 12.43 2.69 -26.77
N GLU A 209 11.86 3.04 -27.94
CA GLU A 209 12.33 4.13 -28.80
C GLU A 209 12.47 5.46 -28.05
N TYR A 210 11.61 5.73 -27.06
CA TYR A 210 11.67 6.95 -26.26
C TYR A 210 12.90 6.98 -25.36
N GLN A 211 13.25 5.86 -24.71
CA GLN A 211 14.47 5.75 -23.92
C GLN A 211 15.73 5.79 -24.79
N GLU A 212 15.69 5.34 -26.04
CA GLU A 212 16.81 5.53 -26.98
C GLU A 212 16.96 7.00 -27.39
N GLN A 213 15.88 7.65 -27.85
CA GLN A 213 15.87 9.07 -28.20
C GLN A 213 16.32 9.96 -27.02
N LEU A 214 15.93 9.62 -25.79
CA LEU A 214 16.34 10.31 -24.57
C LEU A 214 17.85 10.13 -24.28
N ARG A 215 18.44 8.96 -24.58
CA ARG A 215 19.91 8.77 -24.47
C ARG A 215 20.65 9.63 -25.49
N THR A 216 20.22 9.60 -26.76
CA THR A 216 20.82 10.41 -27.82
C THR A 216 20.77 11.90 -27.47
N LEU A 217 19.62 12.41 -27.00
CA LEU A 217 19.48 13.82 -26.59
C LEU A 217 20.36 14.19 -25.39
N ILE A 218 20.62 13.26 -24.46
CA ILE A 218 21.54 13.47 -23.34
C ILE A 218 22.99 13.49 -23.84
N GLU A 219 23.36 12.56 -24.73
CA GLU A 219 24.70 12.44 -25.30
C GLU A 219 25.05 13.67 -26.17
N GLU A 220 24.15 14.10 -27.07
CA GLU A 220 24.28 15.33 -27.86
C GLU A 220 24.50 16.56 -26.97
N LYS A 221 23.77 16.70 -25.85
CA LYS A 221 23.93 17.82 -24.91
C LYS A 221 25.26 17.77 -24.14
N LEU A 222 25.73 16.59 -23.79
CA LEU A 222 27.04 16.41 -23.16
C LEU A 222 28.18 16.74 -24.14
N GLU A 223 28.07 16.33 -25.41
CA GLU A 223 29.05 16.65 -26.46
C GLU A 223 29.04 18.14 -26.84
N HIS A 224 27.87 18.79 -26.88
CA HIS A 224 27.75 20.22 -27.14
C HIS A 224 28.18 21.12 -25.97
N GLY A 225 28.38 20.56 -24.77
CA GLY A 225 28.83 21.30 -23.60
C GLY A 225 27.71 22.03 -22.83
N ASP A 226 26.45 21.64 -23.02
CA ASP A 226 25.29 22.12 -22.24
C ASP A 226 25.29 21.56 -20.78
N ALA A 227 26.39 20.95 -20.34
CA ALA A 227 26.53 20.35 -19.02
C ALA A 227 26.80 21.41 -17.94
N ILE A 228 25.87 21.52 -16.99
CA ILE A 228 26.05 22.32 -15.77
C ILE A 228 26.95 21.55 -14.79
N ASP A 229 27.78 22.28 -14.04
CA ASP A 229 28.73 21.71 -13.07
C ASP A 229 28.01 20.85 -12.02
N THR A 230 28.36 19.56 -11.97
CA THR A 230 27.72 18.58 -11.10
C THR A 230 27.93 18.89 -9.62
N ASP A 231 29.09 19.44 -9.24
CA ASP A 231 29.40 19.76 -7.85
C ASP A 231 28.70 21.07 -7.43
N ALA A 232 28.51 22.01 -8.36
CA ALA A 232 27.70 23.20 -8.12
C ALA A 232 26.19 22.88 -7.95
N THR A 233 25.64 21.95 -8.73
CA THR A 233 24.21 21.57 -8.65
C THR A 233 23.91 20.52 -7.57
N PHE A 234 24.79 19.54 -7.38
CA PHE A 234 24.54 18.34 -6.57
C PHE A 234 25.52 18.13 -5.39
N GLY A 235 26.50 19.01 -5.21
CA GLY A 235 27.68 18.80 -4.35
C GLY A 235 27.41 18.41 -2.89
N ASP A 236 28.48 17.96 -2.22
CA ASP A 236 28.48 17.27 -0.92
C ASP A 236 27.83 18.03 0.25
N VAL A 237 26.49 18.04 0.27
CA VAL A 237 25.71 18.25 1.50
C VAL A 237 25.75 16.94 2.28
N ASP A 238 26.72 16.83 3.18
CA ASP A 238 26.87 15.75 4.14
C ASP A 238 25.53 15.46 4.84
N GLU A 239 25.14 14.18 4.93
CA GLU A 239 23.84 13.78 5.48
C GLU A 239 23.71 14.04 7.01
N GLY A 240 24.75 14.56 7.67
CA GLY A 240 24.80 14.87 9.09
C GLY A 240 24.43 16.31 9.51
N GLU A 241 24.47 17.32 8.61
CA GLU A 241 24.26 18.72 9.01
C GLU A 241 22.78 19.14 9.06
N ALA A 242 22.10 18.67 10.11
CA ALA A 242 20.94 19.38 10.65
C ALA A 242 21.41 20.73 11.26
N GLU A 243 21.30 21.82 10.50
CA GLU A 243 21.78 23.15 10.89
C GLU A 243 21.37 23.55 12.32
N GLY A 244 22.36 23.76 13.19
CA GLY A 244 22.20 24.21 14.58
C GLY A 244 21.83 25.69 14.74
N GLY A 245 20.90 26.17 13.92
CA GLY A 245 20.49 27.58 13.75
C GLY A 245 19.71 28.18 14.94
N ASP A 246 20.25 28.09 16.15
CA ASP A 246 19.75 28.82 17.34
C ASP A 246 20.81 28.96 18.46
N VAL A 247 21.93 28.22 18.42
CA VAL A 247 22.88 28.15 19.55
C VAL A 247 23.73 29.42 19.73
N ILE A 248 23.96 30.18 18.66
CA ILE A 248 24.89 31.33 18.65
C ILE A 248 24.31 32.53 19.42
N ASP A 249 23.04 32.88 19.19
CA ASP A 249 22.38 33.99 19.91
C ASP A 249 22.24 33.64 21.41
N LEU A 250 21.84 32.41 21.74
CA LEU A 250 21.77 31.95 23.13
C LEU A 250 23.11 32.06 23.87
N MET A 251 24.26 31.78 23.23
CA MET A 251 25.57 31.99 23.83
C MET A 251 25.93 33.47 24.02
N GLU A 252 25.56 34.34 23.08
CA GLU A 252 25.84 35.78 23.18
C GLU A 252 24.95 36.46 24.23
N ALA A 253 23.67 36.08 24.29
CA ALA A 253 22.72 36.48 25.33
C ALA A 253 23.18 36.01 26.73
N LEU A 254 23.67 34.77 26.88
CA LEU A 254 24.21 34.30 28.15
C LEU A 254 25.45 35.10 28.58
N LYS A 255 26.37 35.40 27.65
CA LYS A 255 27.55 36.25 27.95
C LYS A 255 27.13 37.62 28.46
N ARG A 256 26.20 38.30 27.78
CA ARG A 256 25.66 39.60 28.22
C ARG A 256 25.08 39.51 29.64
N SER A 257 24.23 38.52 29.90
CA SER A 257 23.60 38.30 31.22
C SER A 257 24.62 38.02 32.36
N VAL A 258 25.68 37.25 32.06
CA VAL A 258 26.74 36.94 33.04
C VAL A 258 27.63 38.15 33.35
N ASP A 259 27.98 38.96 32.34
CA ASP A 259 28.84 40.12 32.56
C ASP A 259 28.11 41.30 33.24
N GLU A 260 26.80 41.46 33.04
CA GLU A 260 25.99 42.39 33.87
C GLU A 260 25.90 41.94 35.33
N ARG A 261 25.74 40.63 35.59
CA ARG A 261 25.83 40.09 36.95
C ARG A 261 27.21 40.30 37.57
N ARG A 262 28.30 40.18 36.80
CA ARG A 262 29.67 40.43 37.30
C ARG A 262 29.95 41.89 37.64
N LYS A 263 29.34 42.85 36.92
CA LYS A 263 29.49 44.29 37.20
C LYS A 263 28.74 44.76 38.45
N SER A 264 27.82 43.96 38.98
CA SER A 264 26.83 44.40 39.99
C SER A 264 27.06 43.83 41.41
N ALA A 265 28.24 43.28 41.72
CA ALA A 265 28.50 42.57 42.98
C ALA A 265 29.48 43.31 43.93
N PRO A 266 29.04 43.79 45.11
CA PRO A 266 29.94 44.39 46.11
C PRO A 266 30.79 43.35 46.87
N LYS A 267 31.94 43.77 47.43
CA LYS A 267 32.98 42.89 48.00
C LYS A 267 32.89 42.65 49.52
N LYS A 268 32.87 41.36 49.92
CA LYS A 268 33.22 40.82 51.27
C LYS A 268 32.32 41.32 52.44
N SER A 269 32.26 40.71 53.62
CA SER A 269 32.83 39.49 54.27
C SER A 269 31.70 38.83 55.11
N GLY A 270 31.79 37.69 55.81
CA GLY A 270 32.82 36.67 56.07
C GLY A 270 32.46 35.86 57.34
N SER A 271 33.24 34.82 57.68
CA SER A 271 33.22 34.07 58.96
C SER A 271 32.14 32.98 59.23
N SER A 272 32.55 31.72 59.00
CA SER A 272 32.63 30.62 59.99
C SER A 272 31.40 30.00 60.72
N SER A 273 31.42 28.65 60.78
CA SER A 273 31.26 27.82 62.00
C SER A 273 29.96 27.02 62.29
N LYS A 274 29.98 25.74 61.86
CA LYS A 274 29.66 24.50 62.62
C LYS A 274 28.27 24.23 63.28
N SER A 275 27.71 23.11 62.80
CA SER A 275 27.29 21.89 63.56
C SER A 275 25.94 21.75 64.30
N SER A 276 25.30 20.61 63.99
CA SER A 276 24.69 19.60 64.89
C SER A 276 23.35 19.83 65.61
N SER A 277 22.30 19.31 64.96
CA SER A 277 21.44 18.19 65.44
C SER A 277 20.35 18.36 66.53
N SER A 278 19.12 18.08 66.07
CA SER A 278 18.11 17.18 66.67
C SER A 278 17.03 17.73 67.61
N LYS A 279 15.89 16.99 67.62
CA LYS A 279 14.80 16.95 68.62
C LYS A 279 13.85 18.18 68.66
N LYS A 280 12.55 18.04 68.99
CA LYS A 280 11.70 16.82 69.15
C LYS A 280 10.19 17.17 69.17
N ALA A 281 9.45 16.59 68.20
CA ALA A 281 8.07 16.06 68.28
C ALA A 281 6.88 16.93 68.78
N SER A 282 5.68 16.35 68.60
CA SER A 282 4.33 16.81 68.97
C SER A 282 3.85 18.14 68.34
N GLY A 283 2.60 18.30 67.91
CA GLY A 283 1.49 17.33 67.86
C GLY A 283 0.21 17.90 68.46
N GLY A 284 -0.72 18.36 67.62
CA GLY A 284 -2.00 18.91 68.06
C GLY A 284 -3.03 18.91 66.95
N ARG A 285 -4.14 18.18 67.14
CA ARG A 285 -5.31 18.19 66.25
C ARG A 285 -6.21 19.38 66.62
N SER A 286 -6.65 20.14 65.63
CA SER A 286 -8.00 20.72 65.64
C SER A 286 -8.50 20.83 64.20
N ALA A 287 -9.82 20.78 63.98
CA ALA A 287 -10.41 20.63 62.66
C ALA A 287 -11.63 21.54 62.43
N GLY A 288 -11.63 22.21 61.28
CA GLY A 288 -12.80 22.87 60.68
C GLY A 288 -13.07 24.31 61.15
N LYS A 289 -14.14 24.97 60.66
CA LYS A 289 -15.21 24.48 59.76
C LYS A 289 -16.03 25.64 59.17
N LYS A 290 -16.06 25.79 57.83
CA LYS A 290 -17.06 26.58 57.05
C LYS A 290 -17.02 28.11 57.33
N ARG A 291 -17.65 29.02 56.57
CA ARG A 291 -18.30 29.06 55.23
C ARG A 291 -18.11 30.51 54.70
N ALA A 292 -17.76 30.75 53.44
CA ALA A 292 -18.63 30.88 52.26
C ALA A 292 -19.71 31.98 52.32
N GLY A 293 -19.68 32.87 51.31
CA GLY A 293 -20.71 33.86 50.98
C GLY A 293 -20.15 35.29 50.88
N ALA A 294 -20.53 36.16 49.93
CA ALA A 294 -21.05 36.03 48.55
C ALA A 294 -21.33 37.47 48.03
N THR A 295 -21.38 37.67 46.70
CA THR A 295 -22.04 38.83 46.01
C THR A 295 -21.46 40.26 46.25
N SER A 296 -21.58 41.25 45.35
CA SER A 296 -21.94 41.29 43.92
C SER A 296 -21.70 42.69 43.29
N LYS A 297 -21.77 42.77 41.94
CA LYS A 297 -22.19 43.93 41.10
C LYS A 297 -21.25 45.18 41.04
N ALA A 298 -21.33 46.06 40.03
CA ALA A 298 -22.14 46.17 38.79
C ALA A 298 -21.31 46.85 37.65
N GLU A 299 -21.51 46.60 36.34
CA GLU A 299 -22.42 47.28 35.36
C GLU A 299 -22.11 48.78 35.07
N SER A 300 -22.38 49.39 33.89
CA SER A 300 -22.64 49.00 32.47
C SER A 300 -22.43 50.28 31.58
N SER A 301 -22.67 50.44 30.27
CA SER A 301 -23.28 49.75 29.09
C SER A 301 -22.44 50.16 27.83
N ALA A 302 -22.76 50.03 26.52
CA ALA A 302 -23.92 49.63 25.69
C ALA A 302 -23.39 48.97 24.36
N LYS A 303 -24.10 48.40 23.36
CA LYS A 303 -25.51 48.42 22.84
C LYS A 303 -25.89 49.66 21.98
N PRO A 304 -26.73 49.57 20.91
CA PRO A 304 -27.31 48.41 20.18
C PRO A 304 -26.99 48.44 18.64
N SER A 305 -27.57 47.68 17.67
CA SER A 305 -28.84 46.94 17.58
C SER A 305 -28.99 45.97 16.37
N ALA A 306 -29.74 44.86 16.56
CA ALA A 306 -30.64 44.17 15.58
C ALA A 306 -30.06 43.45 14.31
N LYS A 307 -30.65 42.37 13.72
CA LYS A 307 -31.88 41.57 14.03
C LYS A 307 -31.93 40.21 13.27
N LYS A 308 -32.42 39.13 13.93
CA LYS A 308 -33.02 37.86 13.39
C LYS A 308 -32.16 36.96 12.45
N GLY A 309 -32.40 35.65 12.31
CA GLY A 309 -33.40 34.76 12.96
C GLY A 309 -33.21 33.27 12.54
N SER A 310 -33.89 32.32 13.20
CA SER A 310 -33.44 30.92 13.28
C SER A 310 -34.36 29.84 12.66
N ALA A 311 -33.75 28.67 12.38
CA ALA A 311 -34.23 27.30 12.65
C ALA A 311 -35.04 26.45 11.60
N LYS A 312 -34.39 25.34 11.21
CA LYS A 312 -34.86 23.93 11.09
C LYS A 312 -36.13 23.51 10.31
N LYS A 313 -35.86 22.66 9.30
CA LYS A 313 -36.36 21.27 9.10
C LYS A 313 -37.84 21.03 8.67
N GLY A 314 -37.99 20.53 7.42
CA GLY A 314 -38.60 19.20 7.24
C GLY A 314 -39.75 18.99 6.24
N SER A 315 -39.53 18.01 5.34
CA SER A 315 -40.53 17.13 4.70
C SER A 315 -41.39 17.64 3.53
N SER A 316 -41.84 16.67 2.73
CA SER A 316 -42.59 16.79 1.48
C SER A 316 -44.09 16.46 1.64
N LYS A 317 -44.93 16.93 0.71
CA LYS A 317 -46.01 16.14 0.05
C LYS A 317 -46.87 16.92 -0.95
N THR A 318 -46.92 16.44 -2.19
CA THR A 318 -48.11 16.22 -3.05
C THR A 318 -47.65 15.38 -4.26
N GLY A 319 -48.46 14.51 -4.89
CA GLY A 319 -49.79 14.03 -4.47
C GLY A 319 -50.63 13.55 -5.66
N ALA A 320 -50.52 12.28 -6.04
CA ALA A 320 -51.38 11.64 -7.05
C ALA A 320 -51.73 10.19 -6.66
N GLU A 321 -52.94 9.75 -7.00
CA GLU A 321 -53.51 8.43 -6.68
C GLU A 321 -53.42 7.48 -7.91
N LYS A 322 -53.88 6.21 -7.94
CA LYS A 322 -54.70 5.39 -7.03
C LYS A 322 -54.59 3.88 -7.35
N LYS A 323 -55.10 3.06 -6.41
CA LYS A 323 -55.50 1.63 -6.48
C LYS A 323 -54.44 0.55 -6.24
N ALA A 324 -54.82 -0.36 -5.34
CA ALA A 324 -54.33 -1.72 -5.22
C ALA A 324 -55.38 -2.71 -5.77
N SER A 325 -54.96 -3.95 -6.05
CA SER A 325 -55.80 -5.13 -5.82
C SER A 325 -54.93 -6.37 -5.63
N ALA A 326 -55.47 -7.43 -5.02
CA ALA A 326 -54.68 -8.48 -4.36
C ALA A 326 -54.90 -9.90 -4.91
N LYS A 327 -53.99 -10.79 -4.47
CA LYS A 327 -54.17 -12.25 -4.22
C LYS A 327 -54.13 -13.27 -5.38
N LYS A 328 -53.44 -14.39 -5.06
CA LYS A 328 -53.39 -15.73 -5.70
C LYS A 328 -52.71 -15.80 -7.09
N GLY A 329 -51.98 -16.85 -7.46
CA GLY A 329 -51.39 -17.96 -6.67
C GLY A 329 -51.74 -19.39 -7.14
N SER A 330 -50.77 -20.30 -6.98
CA SER A 330 -50.83 -21.77 -7.18
C SER A 330 -50.55 -22.34 -8.59
N ALA A 331 -50.17 -23.63 -8.60
CA ALA A 331 -49.88 -24.56 -9.70
C ALA A 331 -48.70 -24.21 -10.65
N THR A 332 -47.63 -24.98 -10.82
CA THR A 332 -47.33 -26.44 -10.86
C THR A 332 -47.64 -27.19 -12.17
N LYS A 333 -46.58 -27.36 -12.99
CA LYS A 333 -46.16 -28.56 -13.74
C LYS A 333 -44.83 -28.22 -14.45
N ALA A 334 -43.76 -29.01 -14.45
CA ALA A 334 -43.61 -30.47 -14.41
C ALA A 334 -44.15 -31.17 -15.68
N PHE A 335 -43.31 -31.21 -16.72
CA PHE A 335 -43.46 -32.11 -17.86
C PHE A 335 -42.25 -33.03 -17.94
N ALA A 336 -42.48 -34.32 -17.75
CA ALA A 336 -41.48 -35.36 -17.96
C ALA A 336 -42.18 -36.60 -18.54
N ARG A 337 -41.72 -37.05 -19.72
CA ARG A 337 -41.80 -38.41 -20.28
C ARG A 337 -41.33 -38.42 -21.74
N LYS A 338 -40.89 -39.53 -22.36
CA LYS A 338 -40.21 -40.77 -21.91
C LYS A 338 -40.19 -41.74 -23.11
N GLY A 339 -39.00 -42.27 -23.46
CA GLY A 339 -38.85 -43.52 -24.23
C GLY A 339 -39.20 -43.45 -25.72
N SER A 340 -38.82 -44.42 -26.57
CA SER A 340 -38.04 -45.68 -26.39
C SER A 340 -37.32 -46.00 -27.74
N SER A 341 -36.54 -47.07 -27.98
CA SER A 341 -36.39 -48.39 -27.31
C SER A 341 -34.98 -49.00 -27.50
N GLU A 342 -34.85 -50.25 -27.06
CA GLU A 342 -33.85 -51.30 -27.37
C GLU A 342 -33.74 -51.64 -28.89
N ALA A 343 -32.88 -52.56 -29.39
CA ALA A 343 -32.24 -53.72 -28.74
C ALA A 343 -30.97 -54.25 -29.45
N GLU A 344 -30.17 -55.04 -28.69
CA GLU A 344 -29.28 -56.17 -29.06
C GLU A 344 -28.25 -56.07 -30.23
N GLY A 345 -27.10 -56.74 -30.20
CA GLY A 345 -26.50 -57.59 -29.15
C GLY A 345 -25.34 -58.49 -29.68
N SER A 346 -24.71 -59.26 -28.79
CA SER A 346 -23.75 -60.37 -29.06
C SER A 346 -22.33 -60.03 -29.61
N SER A 347 -21.27 -60.85 -29.45
CA SER A 347 -20.67 -61.45 -28.23
C SER A 347 -19.29 -62.12 -28.51
N THR A 348 -18.36 -62.07 -27.55
CA THR A 348 -17.11 -62.89 -27.49
C THR A 348 -16.07 -62.66 -28.63
N LYS A 349 -14.82 -63.20 -28.67
CA LYS A 349 -14.10 -64.15 -27.80
C LYS A 349 -12.54 -63.98 -27.84
N LYS A 350 -11.96 -63.73 -26.67
CA LYS A 350 -10.60 -64.07 -26.18
C LYS A 350 -9.74 -65.07 -27.00
N SER A 351 -8.55 -64.66 -27.50
CA SER A 351 -7.20 -65.27 -27.27
C SER A 351 -6.14 -64.90 -28.34
N PRO A 352 -4.88 -64.57 -27.97
CA PRO A 352 -3.74 -64.58 -28.89
C PRO A 352 -3.05 -65.97 -28.93
N ALA A 353 -2.55 -66.38 -30.10
CA ALA A 353 -1.84 -67.65 -30.26
C ALA A 353 -0.31 -67.50 -30.11
N LYS A 354 0.33 -68.42 -29.39
CA LYS A 354 1.78 -68.64 -29.44
C LYS A 354 2.12 -69.50 -30.66
N SER A 355 3.19 -69.18 -31.36
CA SER A 355 4.02 -70.17 -32.06
C SER A 355 5.47 -70.06 -31.58
N LYS A 356 6.21 -71.15 -31.68
CA LYS A 356 7.67 -71.23 -31.48
C LYS A 356 8.28 -71.81 -32.76
N LYS A 357 9.42 -71.30 -33.21
CA LYS A 357 10.65 -72.12 -33.36
C LYS A 357 11.86 -71.31 -33.84
N SER A 358 12.99 -71.63 -33.18
CA SER A 358 14.31 -71.88 -33.77
C SER A 358 14.73 -71.15 -35.05
N ALA A 359 15.63 -70.19 -34.89
CA ALA A 359 17.06 -70.44 -35.17
C ALA A 359 17.86 -69.96 -33.95
#